data_AF-A0A177CIC6-F1
#
_entry.id   AF-A0A177CIC6-F1
#
_cell.length_a   1.000
_cell.length_b   1.000
_cell.length_c   1.000
_cell.angle_alpha   90.00
_cell.angle_beta   90.00
_cell.angle_gamma   90.00
#
_symmetry.space_group_name_H-M   'P 1'
#
loop_
_entity.id
_entity.type
_entity.pdbx_description
1 polymer ?
#
loop_
_entity_poly.entity_id
_entity_poly.type
_entity_poly.pdbx_seq_one_letter_code
_entity_poly.pdbx_strand_id
1 'polypeptide(L)'
;MGRISLDDGGMGNESARAKKAKQEVKKEPVEYVNGKGWVDEDGNVVEAETGKVKNRRALELVDNVMEEHEAREVEAARAEREARENGTWEEKPEMKGKKRKHAVVVHQETKSQPGVYDVPDGGDDRPSAKKSKRHSHGVQEQVDAQIEAEQSPAKSRRNESTPSKPASSNHHHPAAQPASSLRFQSAQGELHTEKPSATFKPRTARPWTVTMALPGSILNNVARHDTKTLLAGRIARAAAVWCVDEIVVYDDDPTTIPEKVSGYYRSKKKTKAEIMDSISEADIPYQNPDRFLVGLLEYADCPPHIRSSLFPMCEPYKHVGLLPPLDTPSHTKPAEWIRFREGVALPSQRRANSTDEWTHINCGLPFPVKVPYAVPQGMRLTVEFKDAQPPSWPHLSEYECESLAVDAVAPETPREKEGYYWGYKVRYAPSFSAIFSESEYPDGYTLAIGTSERGVPLSAVLPEAIAPWNRPASNEKKLPDSCEHLLVVFGGVAGLEPVVANDPVLGELGKESAHEAFDYWVNLVQGQGSRTIRTEEAIEIGLAGLKAYVDYQYETHA
;
A
#
# COMPACT_ATOMS: atom_id res chain seq x y z
N MET A 1 -48.75 -23.60 67.28
CA MET A 1 -47.76 -23.26 68.34
C MET A 1 -46.77 -22.32 67.67
N GLY A 2 -47.01 -21.00 67.69
CA GLY A 2 -46.56 -20.05 68.73
C GLY A 2 -45.24 -19.43 68.27
N ARG A 3 -44.92 -18.14 68.34
CA ARG A 3 -45.47 -16.90 68.92
C ARG A 3 -44.67 -15.75 68.23
N ILE A 4 -45.30 -14.66 67.79
CA ILE A 4 -45.23 -13.27 68.35
C ILE A 4 -43.83 -12.60 68.15
N SER A 5 -43.65 -11.68 67.18
CA SER A 5 -43.80 -10.18 67.26
C SER A 5 -42.53 -9.51 67.86
N LEU A 6 -41.97 -8.35 67.47
CA LEU A 6 -42.37 -7.11 66.75
C LEU A 6 -41.09 -6.28 66.40
N ASP A 7 -41.24 -5.30 65.49
CA ASP A 7 -40.55 -3.99 65.31
C ASP A 7 -39.02 -3.93 65.01
N ASP A 8 -38.45 -3.02 64.21
CA ASP A 8 -38.93 -1.75 63.63
C ASP A 8 -38.02 -1.28 62.44
N GLY A 9 -38.60 -0.54 61.48
CA GLY A 9 -37.95 0.59 60.77
C GLY A 9 -36.94 0.38 59.61
N GLY A 10 -37.38 0.68 58.37
CA GLY A 10 -36.64 1.65 57.52
C GLY A 10 -36.11 1.24 56.13
N MET A 11 -36.82 1.72 55.09
CA MET A 11 -36.37 2.06 53.72
C MET A 11 -35.95 0.94 52.73
N GLY A 12 -36.52 1.03 51.52
CA GLY A 12 -35.87 0.55 50.29
C GLY A 12 -36.74 -0.30 49.38
N ASN A 13 -37.32 0.33 48.35
CA ASN A 13 -38.06 -0.28 47.25
C ASN A 13 -37.27 -1.36 46.50
N GLU A 14 -37.92 -2.47 46.12
CA GLU A 14 -37.65 -3.07 44.81
C GLU A 14 -38.85 -3.81 44.18
N SER A 15 -39.29 -3.20 43.08
CA SER A 15 -39.99 -3.67 41.89
C SER A 15 -40.74 -5.00 41.87
N ALA A 16 -42.06 -4.86 41.80
CA ALA A 16 -43.00 -5.83 41.27
C ALA A 16 -42.85 -5.99 39.74
N ARG A 17 -42.86 -7.25 39.32
CA ARG A 17 -43.00 -7.75 37.96
C ARG A 17 -44.44 -7.50 37.47
N ALA A 18 -44.62 -6.64 36.47
CA ALA A 18 -45.85 -6.60 35.68
C ALA A 18 -45.54 -6.25 34.22
N LYS A 19 -45.81 -7.21 33.34
CA LYS A 19 -45.71 -7.10 31.89
C LYS A 19 -46.60 -5.96 31.39
N LYS A 20 -46.01 -4.95 30.76
CA LYS A 20 -46.71 -4.00 29.88
C LYS A 20 -46.04 -4.08 28.51
N ALA A 21 -46.81 -4.49 27.52
CA ALA A 21 -46.45 -4.39 26.12
C ALA A 21 -46.11 -2.93 25.80
N LYS A 22 -44.85 -2.67 25.44
CA LYS A 22 -44.49 -1.44 24.72
C LYS A 22 -44.59 -1.77 23.24
N GLN A 23 -45.67 -1.24 22.68
CA GLN A 23 -45.90 -1.03 21.27
C GLN A 23 -44.66 -0.34 20.68
N GLU A 24 -43.90 -1.04 19.86
CA GLU A 24 -42.89 -0.41 18.99
C GLU A 24 -43.64 0.51 18.04
N VAL A 25 -43.47 1.81 18.26
CA VAL A 25 -43.85 2.81 17.26
C VAL A 25 -42.84 2.65 16.14
N LYS A 26 -43.26 1.95 15.08
CA LYS A 26 -42.55 1.92 13.80
C LYS A 26 -42.57 3.36 13.27
N LYS A 27 -41.48 4.09 13.43
CA LYS A 27 -41.32 5.41 12.82
C LYS A 27 -41.17 5.22 11.30
N GLU A 28 -41.85 6.08 10.55
CA GLU A 28 -41.83 6.04 9.08
C GLU A 28 -40.47 6.49 8.52
N PRO A 29 -40.03 5.92 7.38
CA PRO A 29 -38.75 6.24 6.76
C PRO A 29 -38.70 7.70 6.28
N VAL A 30 -37.56 8.34 6.48
CA VAL A 30 -37.28 9.70 6.00
C VAL A 30 -36.73 9.60 4.59
N GLU A 31 -37.49 10.17 3.65
CA GLU A 31 -37.25 10.34 2.21
C GLU A 31 -36.88 9.11 1.36
N TYR A 32 -37.72 8.91 0.34
CA TYR A 32 -37.59 7.87 -0.68
C TYR A 32 -36.91 8.48 -1.92
N VAL A 33 -35.65 8.14 -2.17
CA VAL A 33 -34.94 8.64 -3.36
C VAL A 33 -35.24 7.73 -4.54
N ASN A 34 -36.16 8.16 -5.42
CA ASN A 34 -36.36 7.68 -6.80
C ASN A 34 -36.28 6.14 -7.01
N GLY A 35 -36.79 5.34 -6.06
CA GLY A 35 -36.91 3.89 -6.22
C GLY A 35 -35.62 3.07 -6.08
N LYS A 36 -34.56 3.60 -5.46
CA LYS A 36 -33.28 2.88 -5.28
C LYS A 36 -32.85 2.57 -3.83
N GLY A 37 -33.53 3.07 -2.79
CA GLY A 37 -33.19 2.78 -1.39
C GLY A 37 -33.84 3.71 -0.37
N TRP A 38 -33.48 3.57 0.91
CA TRP A 38 -33.84 4.49 2.01
C TRP A 38 -32.60 4.97 2.76
N VAL A 39 -32.67 6.13 3.40
CA VAL A 39 -31.61 6.66 4.25
C VAL A 39 -31.91 6.32 5.72
N ASP A 40 -30.94 5.77 6.44
CA ASP A 40 -31.11 5.46 7.88
C ASP A 40 -30.87 6.69 8.78
N GLU A 41 -31.07 6.53 10.10
CA GLU A 41 -30.90 7.61 11.10
C GLU A 41 -29.44 8.13 11.18
N ASP A 42 -28.49 7.41 10.58
CA ASP A 42 -27.07 7.72 10.54
C ASP A 42 -26.61 8.29 9.18
N GLY A 43 -27.54 8.54 8.25
CA GLY A 43 -27.27 9.12 6.93
C GLY A 43 -26.76 8.13 5.89
N ASN A 44 -26.82 6.82 6.16
CA ASN A 44 -26.37 5.80 5.21
C ASN A 44 -27.48 5.45 4.21
N VAL A 45 -27.13 5.32 2.93
CA VAL A 45 -28.05 4.82 1.90
C VAL A 45 -28.10 3.29 1.96
N VAL A 46 -29.28 2.75 2.24
CA VAL A 46 -29.55 1.30 2.30
C VAL A 46 -30.29 0.89 1.03
N GLU A 47 -29.65 0.02 0.23
CA GLU A 47 -30.26 -0.55 -0.97
C GLU A 47 -31.44 -1.47 -0.61
N ALA A 48 -32.58 -1.29 -1.29
CA ALA A 48 -33.82 -1.97 -0.93
C ALA A 48 -33.82 -3.49 -1.18
N GLU A 49 -32.97 -3.98 -2.09
CA GLU A 49 -32.92 -5.40 -2.48
C GLU A 49 -31.82 -6.19 -1.74
N THR A 50 -30.76 -5.51 -1.28
CA THR A 50 -29.54 -6.17 -0.76
C THR A 50 -29.25 -5.86 0.72
N GLY A 51 -29.80 -4.77 1.28
CA GLY A 51 -29.54 -4.33 2.64
C GLY A 51 -28.10 -3.84 2.89
N LYS A 52 -27.31 -3.64 1.82
CA LYS A 52 -25.93 -3.17 1.91
C LYS A 52 -25.88 -1.66 2.15
N VAL A 53 -25.03 -1.25 3.09
CA VAL A 53 -24.69 0.15 3.39
C VAL A 53 -23.50 0.56 2.52
N LYS A 54 -23.70 1.54 1.63
CA LYS A 54 -22.61 2.12 0.83
C LYS A 54 -22.24 3.49 1.39
N ASN A 55 -21.06 3.61 2.00
CA ASN A 55 -20.44 4.92 2.25
C ASN A 55 -19.71 5.34 0.98
N ARG A 56 -20.43 6.05 0.10
CA ARG A 56 -19.96 6.46 -1.22
C ARG A 56 -19.60 7.95 -1.26
N ARG A 57 -19.52 8.60 -0.10
CA ARG A 57 -19.54 10.07 0.05
C ARG A 57 -18.46 10.79 -0.74
N ALA A 58 -17.20 10.34 -0.72
CA ALA A 58 -16.12 11.02 -1.44
C ALA A 58 -16.25 10.88 -2.97
N LEU A 59 -16.64 9.70 -3.45
CA LEU A 59 -16.90 9.46 -4.86
C LEU A 59 -18.17 10.20 -5.30
N GLU A 60 -19.22 10.23 -4.47
CA GLU A 60 -20.43 11.02 -4.73
C GLU A 60 -20.12 12.52 -4.75
N LEU A 61 -19.27 13.02 -3.85
CA LEU A 61 -18.82 14.41 -3.90
C LEU A 61 -18.08 14.70 -5.21
N VAL A 62 -17.19 13.80 -5.63
CA VAL A 62 -16.48 13.95 -6.92
C VAL A 62 -17.46 13.87 -8.10
N ASP A 63 -18.31 12.86 -8.15
CA ASP A 63 -19.28 12.64 -9.22
C ASP A 63 -20.27 13.81 -9.32
N ASN A 64 -20.83 14.27 -8.19
CA ASN A 64 -21.75 15.41 -8.14
C ASN A 64 -21.06 16.70 -8.60
N VAL A 65 -19.84 16.98 -8.14
CA VAL A 65 -19.11 18.19 -8.57
C VAL A 65 -18.73 18.11 -10.05
N MET A 66 -18.39 16.93 -10.55
CA MET A 66 -18.12 16.71 -11.98
C MET A 66 -19.38 16.93 -12.83
N GLU A 67 -20.53 16.39 -12.42
CA GLU A 67 -21.82 16.64 -13.09
C GLU A 67 -22.18 18.14 -13.09
N GLU A 68 -21.97 18.84 -11.97
CA GLU A 68 -22.16 20.29 -11.90
C GLU A 68 -21.20 21.05 -12.82
N HIS A 69 -19.92 20.65 -12.88
CA HIS A 69 -18.93 21.27 -13.74
C HIS A 69 -19.26 21.08 -15.22
N GLU A 70 -19.65 19.87 -15.63
CA GLU A 70 -20.12 19.58 -16.98
C GLU A 70 -21.37 20.40 -17.32
N ALA A 71 -22.33 20.53 -16.40
CA ALA A 71 -23.50 21.36 -16.60
C ALA A 71 -23.15 22.84 -16.79
N ARG A 72 -22.20 23.37 -16.00
CA ARG A 72 -21.68 24.75 -16.13
C ARG A 72 -20.96 24.96 -17.46
N GLU A 73 -20.18 23.98 -17.94
CA GLU A 73 -19.52 24.04 -19.26
C GLU A 73 -20.51 24.03 -20.41
N VAL A 74 -21.55 23.18 -20.34
CA VAL A 74 -22.63 23.12 -21.33
C VAL A 74 -23.42 24.42 -21.34
N GLU A 75 -23.72 25.00 -20.18
CA GLU A 75 -24.39 26.29 -20.06
C GLU A 75 -23.53 27.43 -20.61
N ALA A 76 -22.22 27.45 -20.30
CA ALA A 76 -21.27 28.42 -20.84
C ALA A 76 -21.16 28.33 -22.37
N ALA A 77 -21.08 27.12 -22.93
CA ALA A 77 -21.06 26.90 -24.38
C ALA A 77 -22.38 27.32 -25.05
N ARG A 78 -23.52 27.10 -24.38
CA ARG A 78 -24.83 27.57 -24.85
C ARG A 78 -24.93 29.09 -24.82
N ALA A 79 -24.51 29.73 -23.73
CA ALA A 79 -24.46 31.19 -23.59
C ALA A 79 -23.52 31.82 -24.64
N GLU A 80 -22.39 31.17 -24.94
CA GLU A 80 -21.49 31.58 -26.02
C GLU A 80 -22.20 31.56 -27.37
N ARG A 81 -22.92 30.47 -27.68
CA ARG A 81 -23.67 30.33 -28.93
C ARG A 81 -24.80 31.35 -29.05
N GLU A 82 -25.58 31.57 -27.99
CA GLU A 82 -26.66 32.55 -27.96
C GLU A 82 -26.12 33.98 -28.13
N ALA A 83 -24.98 34.31 -27.52
CA ALA A 83 -24.35 35.62 -27.69
C ALA A 83 -23.75 35.82 -29.11
N ARG A 84 -23.29 34.75 -29.78
CA ARG A 84 -22.90 34.78 -31.21
C ARG A 84 -24.10 34.98 -32.13
N GLU A 85 -25.23 34.33 -31.84
CA GLU A 85 -26.48 34.46 -32.61
C GLU A 85 -27.12 35.86 -32.43
N ASN A 86 -27.02 36.45 -31.24
CA ASN A 86 -27.58 37.77 -30.93
C ASN A 86 -26.65 38.94 -31.28
N GLY A 87 -25.48 38.68 -31.87
CA GLY A 87 -24.53 39.71 -32.29
C GLY A 87 -23.87 40.51 -31.15
N THR A 88 -24.01 40.04 -29.90
CA THR A 88 -23.43 40.65 -28.70
C THR A 88 -22.06 40.06 -28.35
N TRP A 89 -21.54 39.16 -29.17
CA TRP A 89 -20.25 38.51 -28.96
C TRP A 89 -19.10 39.42 -29.39
N GLU A 90 -18.32 39.91 -28.42
CA GLU A 90 -17.05 40.57 -28.71
C GLU A 90 -15.95 39.51 -28.91
N GLU A 91 -15.40 39.43 -30.13
CA GLU A 91 -14.25 38.57 -30.41
C GLU A 91 -13.05 38.97 -29.53
N LYS A 92 -12.54 38.02 -28.74
CA LYS A 92 -11.24 38.18 -28.10
C LYS A 92 -10.18 38.38 -29.20
N PRO A 93 -9.24 39.33 -29.04
CA PRO A 93 -8.32 39.72 -30.11
C PRO A 93 -7.42 38.55 -30.53
N GLU A 94 -7.51 38.17 -31.82
CA GLU A 94 -6.63 37.20 -32.47
C GLU A 94 -5.15 37.63 -32.38
N MET A 95 -4.32 36.84 -31.71
CA MET A 95 -2.86 36.91 -31.92
C MET A 95 -2.52 36.31 -33.29
N LYS A 96 -2.14 37.20 -34.21
CA LYS A 96 -1.71 36.90 -35.59
C LYS A 96 -0.78 35.69 -35.70
N GLY A 97 -1.32 34.57 -36.20
CA GLY A 97 -0.55 33.39 -36.61
C GLY A 97 0.23 33.63 -37.91
N LYS A 98 1.53 33.27 -37.91
CA LYS A 98 2.30 33.08 -39.15
C LYS A 98 1.91 31.74 -39.79
N LYS A 99 1.64 31.78 -41.10
CA LYS A 99 1.21 30.67 -41.96
C LYS A 99 2.08 29.41 -41.79
N ARG A 100 1.44 28.28 -41.52
CA ARG A 100 2.02 26.93 -41.55
C ARG A 100 2.22 26.49 -43.01
N LYS A 101 3.39 25.95 -43.33
CA LYS A 101 3.57 25.07 -44.50
C LYS A 101 3.26 23.65 -44.05
N HIS A 102 2.35 22.97 -44.73
CA HIS A 102 2.12 21.54 -44.55
C HIS A 102 3.33 20.75 -45.09
N ALA A 103 3.89 19.88 -44.25
CA ALA A 103 4.63 18.71 -44.68
C ALA A 103 3.97 17.50 -44.02
N VAL A 104 3.33 16.68 -44.85
CA VAL A 104 2.88 15.33 -44.52
C VAL A 104 4.14 14.46 -44.54
N VAL A 105 4.44 13.76 -43.44
CA VAL A 105 5.43 12.68 -43.43
C VAL A 105 4.78 11.43 -42.87
N VAL A 106 4.58 10.49 -43.78
CA VAL A 106 4.18 9.10 -43.61
C VAL A 106 5.21 8.39 -42.73
N HIS A 107 4.77 7.69 -41.69
CA HIS A 107 5.61 6.74 -40.97
C HIS A 107 5.82 5.49 -41.85
N GLN A 108 7.05 5.29 -42.30
CA GLN A 108 7.52 3.99 -42.81
C GLN A 108 8.41 3.35 -41.74
N GLU A 109 8.08 2.11 -41.42
CA GLU A 109 8.87 1.17 -40.65
C GLU A 109 10.28 1.01 -41.23
N THR A 110 11.30 1.01 -40.38
CA THR A 110 12.60 0.43 -40.75
C THR A 110 13.13 -0.52 -39.68
N LYS A 111 13.34 -1.75 -40.14
CA LYS A 111 14.06 -2.85 -39.51
C LYS A 111 15.43 -2.41 -39.00
N SER A 112 15.80 -2.87 -37.81
CA SER A 112 17.16 -2.79 -37.28
C SER A 112 17.74 -4.17 -37.06
N GLN A 113 18.91 -4.43 -37.64
CA GLN A 113 19.85 -5.49 -37.28
C GLN A 113 21.29 -4.89 -37.26
N PRO A 114 22.25 -5.55 -36.59
CA PRO A 114 23.13 -4.89 -35.62
C PRO A 114 24.46 -4.39 -36.21
N GLY A 115 24.94 -3.27 -35.67
CA GLY A 115 26.24 -2.68 -35.99
C GLY A 115 27.23 -2.82 -34.83
N VAL A 116 28.39 -3.36 -35.16
CA VAL A 116 29.60 -3.56 -34.35
C VAL A 116 30.19 -2.21 -33.92
N TYR A 117 30.65 -2.09 -32.67
CA TYR A 117 31.43 -0.94 -32.21
C TYR A 117 32.91 -1.30 -32.11
N ASP A 118 33.71 -0.68 -32.98
CA ASP A 118 35.17 -0.61 -32.87
C ASP A 118 35.58 0.54 -31.94
N VAL A 119 36.59 0.26 -31.12
CA VAL A 119 37.25 1.19 -30.20
C VAL A 119 38.48 1.79 -30.89
N PRO A 120 38.76 3.11 -30.79
CA PRO A 120 40.09 3.63 -31.03
C PRO A 120 40.84 3.97 -29.73
N ASP A 121 42.04 3.41 -29.68
CA ASP A 121 43.15 3.63 -28.76
C ASP A 121 43.95 4.92 -29.09
N GLY A 122 44.74 5.39 -28.11
CA GLY A 122 45.78 6.42 -28.23
C GLY A 122 45.41 7.74 -27.54
N GLY A 123 46.22 8.35 -26.67
CA GLY A 123 47.61 8.16 -26.28
C GLY A 123 48.08 9.46 -25.59
N ASP A 124 49.04 9.34 -24.68
CA ASP A 124 49.60 10.36 -23.78
C ASP A 124 49.88 11.75 -24.37
N ASP A 125 49.70 12.79 -23.54
CA ASP A 125 50.77 13.77 -23.28
C ASP A 125 50.50 14.66 -22.04
N ARG A 126 51.45 14.63 -21.09
CA ARG A 126 51.53 15.55 -19.94
C ARG A 126 52.36 16.79 -20.29
N PRO A 127 52.20 17.88 -19.52
CA PRO A 127 53.38 18.56 -18.99
C PRO A 127 53.35 18.81 -17.48
N SER A 128 54.57 19.00 -16.96
CA SER A 128 54.97 18.92 -15.56
C SER A 128 54.83 20.20 -14.71
N ALA A 129 54.58 19.97 -13.42
CA ALA A 129 55.13 20.62 -12.21
C ALA A 129 54.74 22.06 -11.80
N LYS A 130 54.22 22.18 -10.55
CA LYS A 130 54.96 22.77 -9.42
C LYS A 130 54.41 22.38 -8.03
N LYS A 131 55.37 22.13 -7.14
CA LYS A 131 55.36 21.61 -5.76
C LYS A 131 54.58 22.46 -4.72
N SER A 132 54.07 21.80 -3.67
CA SER A 132 54.55 22.04 -2.30
C SER A 132 54.29 20.82 -1.39
N LYS A 133 55.25 20.60 -0.48
CA LYS A 133 55.45 19.44 0.40
C LYS A 133 54.68 19.59 1.71
N ARG A 134 54.29 18.47 2.35
CA ARG A 134 54.78 18.14 3.70
C ARG A 134 54.61 16.65 4.05
N HIS A 135 55.62 16.18 4.77
CA HIS A 135 56.05 14.79 4.95
C HIS A 135 55.24 14.00 5.98
N SER A 136 55.01 12.73 5.67
CA SER A 136 54.86 11.62 6.60
C SER A 136 56.20 10.88 6.77
N HIS A 137 56.44 10.32 7.95
CA HIS A 137 57.33 9.19 8.16
C HIS A 137 56.63 8.26 9.15
N GLY A 138 56.38 7.02 8.72
CA GLY A 138 56.02 5.91 9.58
C GLY A 138 57.23 5.02 9.79
N VAL A 139 57.18 4.15 10.80
CA VAL A 139 57.92 2.88 10.84
C VAL A 139 57.07 1.87 11.63
N GLN A 140 57.03 0.66 11.08
CA GLN A 140 56.45 -0.58 11.58
C GLN A 140 57.53 -1.37 12.35
N GLU A 141 57.22 -1.98 13.49
CA GLU A 141 57.90 -3.23 13.91
C GLU A 141 57.11 -4.00 15.00
N GLN A 142 57.25 -5.33 14.96
CA GLN A 142 56.56 -6.34 15.76
C GLN A 142 57.28 -6.65 17.09
N VAL A 143 56.61 -7.45 17.95
CA VAL A 143 57.10 -8.63 18.72
C VAL A 143 56.65 -8.67 20.21
N ASP A 144 55.76 -9.62 20.48
CA ASP A 144 55.55 -10.57 21.61
C ASP A 144 55.78 -10.26 23.12
N ALA A 145 54.72 -10.62 23.88
CA ALA A 145 54.64 -11.48 25.09
C ALA A 145 55.06 -11.04 26.53
N GLN A 146 54.05 -11.14 27.42
CA GLN A 146 53.99 -11.83 28.73
C GLN A 146 54.33 -11.14 30.10
N ILE A 147 53.31 -11.23 30.99
CA ILE A 147 53.30 -11.68 32.43
C ILE A 147 53.30 -10.63 33.58
N GLU A 148 52.20 -10.75 34.39
CA GLU A 148 51.98 -10.52 35.85
C GLU A 148 52.24 -9.12 36.47
N ALA A 149 51.55 -8.63 37.51
CA ALA A 149 50.64 -9.21 38.51
C ALA A 149 49.86 -8.09 39.27
N GLU A 150 48.77 -8.51 39.94
CA GLU A 150 48.24 -8.01 41.23
C GLU A 150 47.64 -6.58 41.33
N GLN A 151 46.55 -6.28 42.05
CA GLN A 151 45.87 -6.94 43.18
C GLN A 151 44.44 -6.33 43.32
N SER A 152 43.46 -7.17 43.70
CA SER A 152 42.20 -6.76 44.35
C SER A 152 42.31 -7.00 45.87
N PRO A 153 41.32 -6.55 46.66
CA PRO A 153 40.78 -7.50 47.65
C PRO A 153 39.24 -7.53 47.70
N ALA A 154 38.77 -8.76 47.93
CA ALA A 154 37.38 -9.19 48.11
C ALA A 154 36.98 -9.34 49.59
N LYS A 155 35.69 -9.61 49.83
CA LYS A 155 35.09 -10.44 50.93
C LYS A 155 33.60 -10.66 50.58
N SER A 156 33.15 -11.80 50.05
CA SER A 156 32.92 -13.15 50.61
C SER A 156 31.76 -13.28 51.61
N ARG A 157 30.74 -14.09 51.30
CA ARG A 157 30.52 -15.43 51.91
C ARG A 157 29.32 -16.17 51.29
N ARG A 158 29.50 -17.47 51.11
CA ARG A 158 28.58 -18.51 50.61
C ARG A 158 28.39 -19.54 51.74
N ASN A 159 27.31 -20.31 51.74
CA ASN A 159 27.31 -21.70 52.22
C ASN A 159 26.05 -22.47 51.75
N GLU A 160 26.25 -23.73 51.36
CA GLU A 160 25.26 -24.75 50.97
C GLU A 160 25.06 -25.80 52.08
N SER A 161 23.88 -26.46 52.11
CA SER A 161 23.68 -27.95 52.12
C SER A 161 22.29 -28.38 52.66
N THR A 162 21.73 -29.44 52.05
CA THR A 162 20.44 -30.18 52.28
C THR A 162 20.62 -31.42 53.21
N PRO A 163 19.68 -32.38 53.46
CA PRO A 163 18.18 -32.49 53.40
C PRO A 163 17.51 -33.18 54.65
N SER A 164 16.16 -33.24 54.76
CA SER A 164 15.41 -34.28 55.52
C SER A 164 13.91 -34.42 55.10
N LYS A 165 13.32 -35.62 55.31
CA LYS A 165 11.91 -36.11 55.07
C LYS A 165 11.37 -36.72 56.41
N PRO A 166 10.12 -37.22 56.57
CA PRO A 166 8.78 -36.94 55.98
C PRO A 166 7.62 -36.85 57.05
N ALA A 167 6.36 -36.53 56.68
CA ALA A 167 5.09 -37.23 57.06
C ALA A 167 3.77 -36.40 56.96
N SER A 168 2.77 -37.02 56.30
CA SER A 168 1.31 -37.07 56.59
C SER A 168 0.44 -35.80 56.75
N SER A 169 -0.52 -35.58 55.83
CA SER A 169 -1.93 -36.00 56.01
C SER A 169 -2.83 -35.57 54.83
N ASN A 170 -3.72 -36.49 54.44
CA ASN A 170 -4.74 -36.32 53.41
C ASN A 170 -5.96 -35.58 53.96
N HIS A 171 -6.44 -34.54 53.28
CA HIS A 171 -7.87 -34.21 53.25
C HIS A 171 -8.28 -33.69 51.87
N HIS A 172 -9.25 -34.37 51.27
CA HIS A 172 -9.92 -34.01 50.02
C HIS A 172 -11.01 -32.97 50.27
N HIS A 173 -11.06 -31.92 49.45
CA HIS A 173 -12.31 -31.33 48.92
C HIS A 173 -12.02 -30.61 47.60
N PRO A 174 -12.95 -30.61 46.63
CA PRO A 174 -12.66 -30.31 45.22
C PRO A 174 -12.77 -28.81 44.94
N ALA A 175 -11.77 -28.23 44.30
CA ALA A 175 -11.81 -26.85 43.82
C ALA A 175 -11.42 -26.80 42.33
N ALA A 176 -12.34 -26.18 41.58
CA ALA A 176 -12.26 -25.60 40.24
C ALA A 176 -10.90 -25.70 39.50
N GLN A 177 -10.96 -26.24 38.28
CA GLN A 177 -9.84 -26.19 37.35
C GLN A 177 -9.50 -24.74 36.98
N PRO A 178 -8.26 -24.27 37.20
CA PRO A 178 -7.79 -23.01 36.66
C PRO A 178 -7.35 -23.20 35.21
N ALA A 179 -7.49 -22.10 34.47
CA ALA A 179 -7.15 -21.89 33.06
C ALA A 179 -5.92 -22.68 32.59
N SER A 180 -6.07 -23.32 31.42
CA SER A 180 -5.01 -24.00 30.70
C SER A 180 -3.85 -23.04 30.42
N SER A 181 -2.82 -23.11 31.27
CA SER A 181 -1.51 -22.57 30.98
C SER A 181 -1.06 -23.10 29.62
N LEU A 182 -0.81 -22.20 28.67
CA LEU A 182 -0.14 -22.50 27.41
C LEU A 182 1.20 -23.18 27.73
N ARG A 183 1.22 -24.52 27.71
CA ARG A 183 2.45 -25.29 27.75
C ARG A 183 3.11 -25.06 26.40
N PHE A 184 4.22 -24.32 26.40
CA PHE A 184 5.23 -24.44 25.36
C PHE A 184 5.62 -25.92 25.28
N GLN A 185 5.03 -26.65 24.33
CA GLN A 185 5.56 -27.93 23.93
C GLN A 185 6.88 -27.61 23.24
N SER A 186 7.99 -27.82 23.96
CA SER A 186 9.31 -27.88 23.35
C SER A 186 9.28 -29.05 22.35
N ALA A 187 9.02 -28.74 21.08
CA ALA A 187 9.28 -29.67 20.00
C ALA A 187 10.77 -30.03 20.11
N GLN A 188 11.05 -31.30 20.38
CA GLN A 188 12.40 -31.84 20.41
C GLN A 188 12.94 -31.86 18.97
N GLY A 189 13.50 -30.74 18.54
CA GLY A 189 14.25 -30.55 17.32
C GLY A 189 15.20 -29.39 17.51
N GLU A 190 16.37 -29.42 16.88
CA GLU A 190 17.26 -28.25 16.84
C GLU A 190 16.49 -27.08 16.21
N LEU A 191 16.24 -26.04 17.01
CA LEU A 191 15.71 -24.77 16.53
C LEU A 191 16.77 -24.12 15.63
N HIS A 192 16.75 -24.45 14.35
CA HIS A 192 17.58 -23.81 13.34
C HIS A 192 17.03 -22.41 13.06
N THR A 193 17.44 -21.43 13.86
CA THR A 193 17.04 -20.01 13.74
C THR A 193 17.87 -19.24 12.70
N GLU A 194 18.81 -19.91 12.02
CA GLU A 194 19.73 -19.29 11.05
C GLU A 194 19.05 -18.89 9.73
N LYS A 195 17.84 -19.39 9.47
CA LYS A 195 17.00 -19.01 8.33
C LYS A 195 15.61 -18.61 8.84
N PRO A 196 14.96 -17.58 8.26
CA PRO A 196 13.59 -17.23 8.62
C PRO A 196 12.68 -18.46 8.51
N SER A 197 11.92 -18.72 9.58
CA SER A 197 11.28 -20.00 9.86
C SER A 197 10.01 -20.30 9.06
N ALA A 198 9.72 -19.59 7.97
CA ALA A 198 8.41 -19.68 7.34
C ALA A 198 8.52 -19.74 5.82
N THR A 199 8.35 -20.95 5.26
CA THR A 199 7.53 -21.08 4.06
C THR A 199 6.22 -20.35 4.33
N PHE A 200 5.80 -19.45 3.46
CA PHE A 200 4.57 -18.68 3.67
C PHE A 200 3.39 -19.64 3.78
N LYS A 201 2.71 -19.62 4.93
CA LYS A 201 1.47 -20.38 5.13
C LYS A 201 0.32 -19.38 5.04
N PRO A 202 -0.51 -19.45 3.99
CA PRO A 202 -1.62 -18.53 3.86
C PRO A 202 -2.69 -18.88 4.92
N ARG A 203 -3.50 -17.90 5.31
CA ARG A 203 -4.52 -18.07 6.36
C ARG A 203 -5.78 -18.69 5.77
N THR A 204 -6.56 -17.86 5.10
CA THR A 204 -7.79 -18.20 4.36
C THR A 204 -7.95 -17.20 3.23
N ALA A 205 -8.81 -17.51 2.27
CA ALA A 205 -9.30 -16.56 1.27
C ALA A 205 -9.54 -15.17 1.88
N ARG A 206 -9.01 -14.13 1.21
CA ARG A 206 -9.14 -12.74 1.62
C ARG A 206 -9.89 -11.95 0.53
N PRO A 207 -11.23 -11.79 0.61
CA PRO A 207 -11.99 -11.07 -0.41
C PRO A 207 -11.78 -9.54 -0.37
N TRP A 208 -11.44 -8.95 0.78
CA TRP A 208 -11.22 -7.51 0.90
C TRP A 208 -9.81 -7.07 0.47
N THR A 209 -9.68 -5.77 0.21
CA THR A 209 -8.43 -5.10 -0.15
C THR A 209 -8.08 -3.94 0.79
N VAL A 210 -6.78 -3.67 0.91
CA VAL A 210 -6.23 -2.51 1.61
C VAL A 210 -5.44 -1.66 0.62
N THR A 211 -5.92 -0.45 0.36
CA THR A 211 -5.24 0.57 -0.43
C THR A 211 -4.66 1.64 0.48
N MET A 212 -3.43 2.08 0.21
CA MET A 212 -2.90 3.30 0.79
C MET A 212 -2.63 4.36 -0.28
N ALA A 213 -2.89 5.63 0.05
CA ALA A 213 -2.59 6.76 -0.83
C ALA A 213 -1.63 7.74 -0.15
N LEU A 214 -0.62 8.21 -0.89
CA LEU A 214 0.37 9.18 -0.43
C LEU A 214 0.86 10.08 -1.58
N PRO A 215 1.34 11.30 -1.30
CA PRO A 215 1.82 12.17 -2.37
C PRO A 215 3.25 11.84 -2.76
N GLY A 216 3.58 11.89 -4.05
CA GLY A 216 4.96 11.67 -4.49
C GLY A 216 5.90 12.82 -4.11
N SER A 217 5.33 14.01 -3.86
CA SER A 217 6.04 15.21 -3.39
C SER A 217 6.88 14.99 -2.12
N ILE A 218 6.62 13.95 -1.32
CA ILE A 218 7.45 13.61 -0.16
C ILE A 218 8.92 13.39 -0.51
N LEU A 219 9.21 12.93 -1.74
CA LEU A 219 10.57 12.75 -2.23
C LEU A 219 11.31 14.08 -2.41
N ASN A 220 10.60 15.21 -2.54
CA ASN A 220 11.21 16.54 -2.67
C ASN A 220 11.90 17.01 -1.38
N ASN A 221 11.53 16.43 -0.23
CA ASN A 221 12.18 16.71 1.06
C ASN A 221 13.58 16.09 1.14
N VAL A 222 13.89 15.18 0.23
CA VAL A 222 15.15 14.46 0.18
C VAL A 222 15.96 14.91 -1.04
N ALA A 223 17.15 15.44 -0.80
CA ALA A 223 17.94 16.07 -1.86
C ALA A 223 18.58 15.05 -2.82
N ARG A 224 19.11 13.94 -2.29
CA ARG A 224 19.94 13.01 -3.06
C ARG A 224 19.12 11.83 -3.58
N HIS A 225 19.50 11.35 -4.76
CA HIS A 225 18.86 10.23 -5.45
C HIS A 225 18.91 8.94 -4.61
N ASP A 226 20.07 8.61 -4.03
CA ASP A 226 20.26 7.45 -3.17
C ASP A 226 19.30 7.44 -1.96
N THR A 227 19.16 8.57 -1.26
CA THR A 227 18.28 8.69 -0.11
C THR A 227 16.80 8.74 -0.48
N LYS A 228 16.42 9.28 -1.66
CA LYS A 228 15.06 9.13 -2.20
C LYS A 228 14.72 7.66 -2.43
N THR A 229 15.67 6.89 -2.94
CA THR A 229 15.51 5.44 -3.16
C THR A 229 15.30 4.70 -1.85
N LEU A 230 16.06 5.03 -0.80
CA LEU A 230 15.88 4.49 0.54
C LEU A 230 14.51 4.84 1.14
N LEU A 231 14.03 6.06 0.93
CA LEU A 231 12.71 6.50 1.39
C LEU A 231 11.58 5.70 0.71
N ALA A 232 11.62 5.55 -0.62
CA ALA A 232 10.70 4.68 -1.35
C ALA A 232 10.75 3.24 -0.84
N GLY A 233 11.95 2.74 -0.54
CA GLY A 233 12.16 1.41 0.04
C GLY A 233 11.48 1.21 1.41
N ARG A 234 11.42 2.25 2.25
CA ARG A 234 10.69 2.21 3.54
C ARG A 234 9.18 2.08 3.32
N ILE A 235 8.64 2.83 2.35
CA ILE A 235 7.21 2.80 1.99
C ILE A 235 6.83 1.42 1.43
N ALA A 236 7.61 0.91 0.49
CA ALA A 236 7.43 -0.43 -0.07
C ALA A 236 7.44 -1.53 1.00
N ARG A 237 8.27 -1.34 2.03
CA ARG A 237 8.35 -2.24 3.19
C ARG A 237 7.15 -2.19 4.09
N ALA A 238 6.73 -1.00 4.48
CA ALA A 238 5.51 -0.85 5.26
C ALA A 238 4.34 -1.52 4.53
N ALA A 239 4.18 -1.25 3.23
CA ALA A 239 3.14 -1.86 2.40
C ALA A 239 3.21 -3.39 2.42
N ALA A 240 4.40 -3.97 2.21
CA ALA A 240 4.59 -5.42 2.20
C ALA A 240 4.35 -6.08 3.57
N VAL A 241 4.82 -5.47 4.65
CA VAL A 241 4.66 -5.99 6.02
C VAL A 241 3.18 -6.03 6.42
N TRP A 242 2.44 -4.99 6.05
CA TRP A 242 1.03 -4.83 6.43
C TRP A 242 0.05 -5.32 5.36
N CYS A 243 0.54 -6.05 4.35
CA CYS A 243 -0.26 -6.70 3.30
C CYS A 243 -1.17 -5.73 2.50
N VAL A 244 -0.66 -4.53 2.20
CA VAL A 244 -1.33 -3.53 1.35
C VAL A 244 -1.41 -4.06 -0.08
N ASP A 245 -2.59 -4.00 -0.70
CA ASP A 245 -2.86 -4.49 -2.06
C ASP A 245 -2.60 -3.42 -3.13
N GLU A 246 -2.74 -2.13 -2.79
CA GLU A 246 -2.56 -1.01 -3.72
C GLU A 246 -1.84 0.16 -3.05
N ILE A 247 -0.90 0.77 -3.79
CA ILE A 247 -0.31 2.05 -3.44
C ILE A 247 -0.69 3.09 -4.49
N VAL A 248 -1.45 4.10 -4.08
CA VAL A 248 -1.79 5.25 -4.93
C VAL A 248 -0.81 6.39 -4.65
N VAL A 249 -0.01 6.76 -5.64
CA VAL A 249 0.84 7.94 -5.60
C VAL A 249 0.09 9.09 -6.27
N TYR A 250 -0.32 10.09 -5.50
CA TYR A 250 -1.10 11.21 -6.03
C TYR A 250 -0.27 12.49 -6.16
N ASP A 251 -0.64 13.33 -7.13
CA ASP A 251 -0.15 14.71 -7.23
C ASP A 251 -0.94 15.61 -6.26
N ASP A 252 -0.25 16.17 -5.27
CA ASP A 252 -0.82 17.00 -4.21
C ASP A 252 -0.94 18.50 -4.55
N ASP A 253 -0.46 18.91 -5.71
CA ASP A 253 -0.56 20.29 -6.20
C ASP A 253 -0.67 20.31 -7.75
N PRO A 254 -1.77 19.78 -8.31
CA PRO A 254 -1.89 19.51 -9.75
C PRO A 254 -1.87 20.78 -10.63
N THR A 255 -2.00 21.96 -10.03
CA THR A 255 -2.04 23.24 -10.75
C THR A 255 -0.69 23.95 -10.78
N THR A 256 0.15 23.76 -9.77
CA THR A 256 1.42 24.50 -9.66
C THR A 256 2.61 23.69 -10.19
N ILE A 257 3.36 24.28 -11.13
CA ILE A 257 4.59 23.68 -11.64
C ILE A 257 5.70 23.79 -10.58
N PRO A 258 6.25 22.67 -10.07
CA PRO A 258 7.23 22.69 -8.99
C PRO A 258 8.46 23.52 -9.36
N GLU A 259 8.96 24.35 -8.44
CA GLU A 259 10.09 25.27 -8.71
C GLU A 259 11.33 24.54 -9.28
N LYS A 260 11.60 23.33 -8.78
CA LYS A 260 12.73 22.49 -9.17
C LYS A 260 12.70 21.99 -10.62
N VAL A 261 11.54 22.06 -11.30
CA VAL A 261 11.46 21.68 -12.72
C VAL A 261 12.28 22.65 -13.55
N SER A 262 13.21 22.10 -14.34
CA SER A 262 14.16 22.84 -15.16
C SER A 262 13.43 23.74 -16.18
N GLY A 263 14.02 24.92 -16.43
CA GLY A 263 13.56 25.84 -17.47
C GLY A 263 13.52 25.21 -18.87
N TYR A 264 14.26 24.11 -19.09
CA TYR A 264 14.21 23.32 -20.33
C TYR A 264 12.81 22.74 -20.62
N TYR A 265 12.14 22.21 -19.59
CA TYR A 265 10.80 21.62 -19.73
C TYR A 265 9.68 22.64 -19.61
N ARG A 266 9.94 23.76 -18.93
CA ARG A 266 8.93 24.80 -18.68
C ARG A 266 8.45 25.45 -19.97
N SER A 267 7.14 25.52 -20.10
CA SER A 267 6.47 26.25 -21.18
C SER A 267 5.24 26.96 -20.64
N LYS A 268 5.08 28.24 -20.98
CA LYS A 268 3.87 29.02 -20.63
C LYS A 268 2.60 28.52 -21.35
N LYS A 269 2.75 27.64 -22.34
CA LYS A 269 1.64 27.12 -23.16
C LYS A 269 1.19 25.74 -22.72
N LYS A 270 1.91 25.10 -21.79
CA LYS A 270 1.63 23.75 -21.34
C LYS A 270 1.06 23.75 -19.93
N THR A 271 0.17 22.82 -19.65
CA THR A 271 -0.30 22.53 -18.28
C THR A 271 0.81 21.89 -17.46
N LYS A 272 0.63 21.79 -16.14
CA LYS A 272 1.55 21.04 -15.27
C LYS A 272 1.69 19.60 -15.77
N ALA A 273 0.58 18.89 -15.98
CA ALA A 273 0.57 17.50 -16.45
C ALA A 273 1.37 17.32 -17.75
N GLU A 274 1.14 18.17 -18.76
CA GLU A 274 1.88 18.12 -20.03
C GLU A 274 3.38 18.40 -19.89
N ILE A 275 3.78 19.18 -18.89
CA ILE A 275 5.19 19.41 -18.56
C ILE A 275 5.76 18.16 -17.90
N MET A 276 5.07 17.62 -16.89
CA MET A 276 5.52 16.44 -16.14
C MET A 276 5.67 15.19 -17.02
N ASP A 277 4.75 15.00 -17.98
CA ASP A 277 4.81 13.90 -18.95
C ASP A 277 5.88 14.12 -20.04
N SER A 278 6.35 15.36 -20.23
CA SER A 278 7.44 15.65 -21.17
C SER A 278 8.83 15.43 -20.58
N ILE A 279 8.94 15.13 -19.28
CA ILE A 279 10.20 14.86 -18.60
C ILE A 279 10.79 13.55 -19.12
N SER A 280 12.02 13.61 -19.62
CA SER A 280 12.71 12.40 -20.10
C SER A 280 13.01 11.43 -18.96
N GLU A 281 13.07 10.13 -19.26
CA GLU A 281 13.34 9.10 -18.25
C GLU A 281 14.62 9.37 -17.43
N ALA A 282 15.66 9.90 -18.07
CA ALA A 282 16.92 10.23 -17.42
C ALA A 282 16.78 11.34 -16.35
N ASP A 283 15.82 12.24 -16.52
CA ASP A 283 15.59 13.38 -15.64
C ASP A 283 14.51 13.15 -14.58
N ILE A 284 13.72 12.06 -14.70
CA ILE A 284 12.65 11.70 -13.74
C ILE A 284 13.11 11.80 -12.27
N PRO A 285 14.28 11.25 -11.84
CA PRO A 285 14.67 11.24 -10.43
C PRO A 285 14.87 12.63 -9.82
N TYR A 286 15.10 13.62 -10.69
CA TYR A 286 15.41 15.00 -10.33
C TYR A 286 14.20 15.91 -10.51
N GLN A 287 13.32 15.61 -11.46
CA GLN A 287 12.29 16.55 -11.92
C GLN A 287 10.85 16.06 -11.76
N ASN A 288 10.63 14.75 -11.67
CA ASN A 288 9.29 14.15 -11.52
C ASN A 288 9.25 13.21 -10.30
N PRO A 289 8.97 13.73 -9.09
CA PRO A 289 8.98 12.93 -7.87
C PRO A 289 7.90 11.85 -7.87
N ASP A 290 6.75 12.10 -8.49
CA ASP A 290 5.61 11.17 -8.49
C ASP A 290 5.90 9.95 -9.37
N ARG A 291 6.30 10.19 -10.63
CA ARG A 291 6.74 9.10 -11.53
C ARG A 291 7.95 8.35 -10.97
N PHE A 292 8.86 9.07 -10.30
CA PHE A 292 10.02 8.43 -9.71
C PHE A 292 9.63 7.49 -8.56
N LEU A 293 8.72 7.93 -7.68
CA LEU A 293 8.21 7.09 -6.60
C LEU A 293 7.46 5.88 -7.15
N VAL A 294 6.59 6.08 -8.15
CA VAL A 294 5.86 4.98 -8.81
C VAL A 294 6.83 3.92 -9.33
N GLY A 295 7.81 4.30 -10.16
CA GLY A 295 8.75 3.34 -10.72
C GLY A 295 9.59 2.60 -9.67
N LEU A 296 9.98 3.27 -8.57
CA LEU A 296 10.69 2.62 -7.48
C LEU A 296 9.83 1.61 -6.71
N LEU A 297 8.55 1.93 -6.49
CA LEU A 297 7.61 1.02 -5.83
C LEU A 297 7.30 -0.20 -6.69
N GLU A 298 7.11 -0.01 -8.01
CA GLU A 298 6.93 -1.08 -8.99
C GLU A 298 8.16 -1.99 -9.08
N TYR A 299 9.36 -1.39 -9.10
CA TYR A 299 10.61 -2.16 -9.07
C TYR A 299 10.74 -2.99 -7.79
N ALA A 300 10.38 -2.40 -6.65
CA ALA A 300 10.45 -3.08 -5.35
C ALA A 300 9.49 -4.29 -5.31
N ASP A 301 8.25 -4.13 -5.78
CA ASP A 301 7.25 -5.20 -5.87
C ASP A 301 7.66 -6.31 -6.84
N CYS A 302 8.29 -5.95 -7.96
CA CYS A 302 8.69 -6.90 -8.98
C CYS A 302 9.61 -8.02 -8.42
N PRO A 303 9.27 -9.31 -8.61
CA PRO A 303 10.10 -10.41 -8.15
C PRO A 303 11.50 -10.47 -8.81
N PRO A 304 12.56 -10.78 -8.06
CA PRO A 304 13.94 -10.69 -8.56
C PRO A 304 14.24 -11.42 -9.88
N HIS A 305 13.61 -12.58 -10.13
CA HIS A 305 13.87 -13.41 -11.31
C HIS A 305 13.34 -12.85 -12.63
N ILE A 306 12.41 -11.87 -12.58
CA ILE A 306 11.88 -11.20 -13.78
C ILE A 306 12.28 -9.72 -13.89
N ARG A 307 12.96 -9.15 -12.88
CA ARG A 307 13.37 -7.73 -12.87
C ARG A 307 14.19 -7.33 -14.09
N SER A 308 15.17 -8.14 -14.48
CA SER A 308 16.04 -7.82 -15.62
C SER A 308 15.30 -7.80 -16.96
N SER A 309 14.15 -8.47 -17.05
CA SER A 309 13.29 -8.45 -18.24
C SER A 309 12.35 -7.25 -18.29
N LEU A 310 11.92 -6.76 -17.12
CA LEU A 310 10.90 -5.71 -17.00
C LEU A 310 11.49 -4.31 -16.75
N PHE A 311 12.65 -4.23 -16.12
CA PHE A 311 13.28 -2.98 -15.68
C PHE A 311 14.69 -2.87 -16.25
N PRO A 312 14.85 -2.31 -17.47
CA PRO A 312 16.16 -1.98 -18.02
C PRO A 312 16.91 -1.03 -17.08
N MET A 313 18.23 -1.22 -16.95
CA MET A 313 19.04 -0.40 -16.04
C MET A 313 19.21 1.02 -16.61
N CYS A 314 18.36 1.95 -16.17
CA CYS A 314 18.37 3.37 -16.53
C CYS A 314 18.60 4.26 -15.30
N GLU A 315 18.69 5.59 -15.49
CA GLU A 315 19.02 6.52 -14.41
C GLU A 315 18.07 6.39 -13.20
N PRO A 316 16.72 6.32 -13.33
CA PRO A 316 15.83 6.03 -12.21
C PRO A 316 16.19 4.80 -11.38
N TYR A 317 16.71 3.75 -12.02
CA TYR A 317 17.02 2.49 -11.32
C TYR A 317 18.46 2.39 -10.85
N LYS A 318 19.26 3.45 -10.99
CA LYS A 318 20.70 3.45 -10.66
C LYS A 318 21.02 3.04 -9.22
N HIS A 319 20.15 3.38 -8.27
CA HIS A 319 20.37 3.14 -6.85
C HIS A 319 19.46 2.05 -6.26
N VAL A 320 18.77 1.26 -7.08
CA VAL A 320 17.80 0.23 -6.61
C VAL A 320 18.43 -0.86 -5.75
N GLY A 321 19.76 -1.02 -5.79
CA GLY A 321 20.49 -1.88 -4.85
C GLY A 321 20.39 -1.44 -3.38
N LEU A 322 19.92 -0.22 -3.11
CA LEU A 322 19.63 0.27 -1.76
C LEU A 322 18.22 -0.09 -1.27
N LEU A 323 17.34 -0.58 -2.14
CA LEU A 323 15.99 -0.98 -1.75
C LEU A 323 16.07 -2.20 -0.82
N PRO A 324 15.40 -2.18 0.34
CA PRO A 324 15.33 -3.34 1.21
C PRO A 324 14.54 -4.47 0.51
N PRO A 325 14.88 -5.76 0.72
CA PRO A 325 14.31 -6.90 -0.03
C PRO A 325 12.90 -7.34 0.39
N LEU A 326 11.83 -7.07 -0.38
CA LEU A 326 10.43 -7.28 0.10
C LEU A 326 10.17 -8.64 0.78
N ASP A 327 10.74 -9.73 0.23
CA ASP A 327 10.60 -11.12 0.73
C ASP A 327 9.12 -11.46 0.96
N THR A 328 8.29 -11.20 -0.05
CA THR A 328 6.86 -11.59 -0.09
C THR A 328 6.69 -12.99 -0.68
N PRO A 329 5.53 -13.65 -0.53
CA PRO A 329 5.25 -14.93 -1.20
C PRO A 329 5.50 -14.94 -2.72
N SER A 330 5.23 -13.81 -3.39
CA SER A 330 5.49 -13.62 -4.83
C SER A 330 6.99 -13.49 -5.16
N HIS A 331 7.85 -13.18 -4.18
CA HIS A 331 9.32 -13.17 -4.30
C HIS A 331 9.88 -14.57 -4.03
N THR A 332 9.29 -15.56 -4.71
CA THR A 332 9.53 -16.97 -4.45
C THR A 332 11.01 -17.35 -4.61
N LYS A 333 11.56 -18.07 -3.64
CA LYS A 333 12.94 -18.56 -3.70
C LYS A 333 13.04 -19.72 -4.70
N PRO A 334 14.20 -19.93 -5.37
CA PRO A 334 14.35 -21.00 -6.36
C PRO A 334 14.02 -22.42 -5.84
N ALA A 335 14.27 -22.69 -4.56
CA ALA A 335 14.00 -23.99 -3.92
C ALA A 335 12.63 -24.08 -3.22
N GLU A 336 11.82 -23.01 -3.26
CA GLU A 336 10.50 -22.96 -2.61
C GLU A 336 9.39 -23.33 -3.60
N TRP A 337 8.62 -24.37 -3.29
CA TRP A 337 7.44 -24.70 -4.09
C TRP A 337 6.21 -23.97 -3.55
N ILE A 338 5.49 -23.30 -4.44
CA ILE A 338 4.24 -22.59 -4.16
C ILE A 338 3.34 -22.75 -5.38
N ARG A 339 2.03 -22.83 -5.15
CA ARG A 339 1.02 -23.07 -6.19
C ARG A 339 0.91 -21.93 -7.21
N PHE A 340 1.24 -20.71 -6.80
CA PHE A 340 1.22 -19.54 -7.65
C PHE A 340 2.64 -19.01 -7.83
N ARG A 341 2.98 -18.50 -9.01
CA ARG A 341 4.26 -17.80 -9.24
C ARG A 341 4.04 -16.62 -10.18
N GLU A 342 4.84 -15.59 -9.97
CA GLU A 342 4.95 -14.48 -10.92
C GLU A 342 5.89 -14.86 -12.06
N GLY A 343 5.54 -14.47 -13.29
CA GLY A 343 6.37 -14.73 -14.45
C GLY A 343 6.23 -13.68 -15.54
N VAL A 344 7.14 -13.78 -16.52
CA VAL A 344 7.17 -12.93 -17.71
C VAL A 344 7.06 -13.79 -18.97
N ALA A 345 6.20 -13.37 -19.89
CA ALA A 345 6.00 -14.05 -21.17
C ALA A 345 7.21 -13.86 -22.11
N LEU A 346 7.73 -14.98 -22.61
CA LEU A 346 8.71 -15.01 -23.69
C LEU A 346 8.01 -14.91 -25.06
N PRO A 347 8.74 -14.72 -26.18
CA PRO A 347 8.12 -14.71 -27.50
C PRO A 347 7.26 -15.95 -27.74
N SER A 348 6.00 -15.73 -28.12
CA SER A 348 5.08 -16.81 -28.45
C SER A 348 5.59 -17.62 -29.64
N GLN A 349 5.40 -18.93 -29.58
CA GLN A 349 5.81 -19.88 -30.60
C GLN A 349 4.58 -20.44 -31.31
N ARG A 350 4.77 -20.83 -32.57
CA ARG A 350 3.73 -21.42 -33.40
C ARG A 350 4.28 -22.63 -34.13
N ARG A 351 3.49 -23.71 -34.21
CA ARG A 351 3.84 -24.86 -35.06
C ARG A 351 3.74 -24.47 -36.53
N ALA A 352 4.74 -24.85 -37.32
CA ALA A 352 4.67 -24.68 -38.77
C ALA A 352 3.41 -25.37 -39.31
N ASN A 353 2.62 -24.64 -40.11
CA ASN A 353 1.36 -25.10 -40.70
C ASN A 353 0.23 -25.46 -39.71
N SER A 354 0.26 -24.94 -38.48
CA SER A 354 -0.86 -25.03 -37.53
C SER A 354 -1.26 -23.64 -37.03
N THR A 355 -2.50 -23.50 -36.58
CA THR A 355 -2.97 -22.36 -35.79
C THR A 355 -2.62 -22.50 -34.31
N ASP A 356 -2.00 -23.61 -33.89
CA ASP A 356 -1.57 -23.85 -32.52
C ASP A 356 -0.41 -22.92 -32.14
N GLU A 357 -0.68 -22.01 -31.20
CA GLU A 357 0.29 -21.10 -30.61
C GLU A 357 0.43 -21.41 -29.11
N TRP A 358 1.64 -21.26 -28.58
CA TRP A 358 1.93 -21.40 -27.15
C TRP A 358 2.94 -20.36 -26.72
N THR A 359 2.99 -20.09 -25.42
CA THR A 359 3.96 -19.17 -24.83
C THR A 359 4.73 -19.87 -23.73
N HIS A 360 6.04 -19.65 -23.70
CA HIS A 360 6.86 -20.01 -22.56
C HIS A 360 6.89 -18.86 -21.55
N ILE A 361 6.73 -19.17 -20.27
CA ILE A 361 6.70 -18.20 -19.17
C ILE A 361 7.91 -18.44 -18.28
N ASN A 362 8.78 -17.44 -18.14
CA ASN A 362 9.83 -17.48 -17.12
C ASN A 362 9.23 -17.10 -15.76
N CYS A 363 9.00 -18.10 -14.90
CA CYS A 363 8.42 -17.95 -13.55
C CYS A 363 9.41 -18.31 -12.41
N GLY A 364 10.72 -18.25 -12.68
CA GLY A 364 11.75 -18.49 -11.67
C GLY A 364 11.95 -19.96 -11.30
N LEU A 365 11.48 -20.87 -12.16
CA LEU A 365 11.86 -22.28 -12.18
C LEU A 365 13.17 -22.46 -12.98
N PRO A 366 13.85 -23.63 -12.89
CA PRO A 366 15.09 -23.86 -13.66
C PRO A 366 14.92 -23.67 -15.17
N PHE A 367 13.74 -23.97 -15.70
CA PHE A 367 13.35 -23.76 -17.09
C PHE A 367 11.96 -23.12 -17.17
N PRO A 368 11.63 -22.37 -18.25
CA PRO A 368 10.30 -21.81 -18.46
C PRO A 368 9.19 -22.86 -18.49
N VAL A 369 7.99 -22.48 -18.07
CA VAL A 369 6.78 -23.31 -18.18
C VAL A 369 6.00 -22.95 -19.43
N LYS A 370 5.10 -23.83 -19.90
CA LYS A 370 4.36 -23.64 -21.15
C LYS A 370 2.87 -23.43 -20.90
N VAL A 371 2.30 -22.40 -21.53
CA VAL A 371 0.84 -22.21 -21.62
C VAL A 371 0.35 -22.43 -23.06
N PRO A 372 -0.81 -23.06 -23.28
CA PRO A 372 -1.27 -23.50 -24.60
C PRO A 372 -1.97 -22.40 -25.42
N TYR A 373 -1.57 -21.15 -25.24
CA TYR A 373 -2.10 -19.99 -25.94
C TYR A 373 -1.04 -18.89 -26.03
N ALA A 374 -1.25 -17.93 -26.95
CA ALA A 374 -0.36 -16.79 -27.13
C ALA A 374 -0.56 -15.73 -26.05
N VAL A 375 0.54 -15.25 -25.49
CA VAL A 375 0.62 -14.11 -24.57
C VAL A 375 1.61 -13.09 -25.14
N PRO A 376 1.30 -11.78 -25.09
CA PRO A 376 2.23 -10.74 -25.52
C PRO A 376 3.59 -10.86 -24.82
N GLN A 377 4.67 -10.81 -25.59
CA GLN A 377 6.03 -10.86 -25.04
C GLN A 377 6.25 -9.72 -24.04
N GLY A 378 6.91 -10.02 -22.92
CA GLY A 378 7.22 -9.05 -21.87
C GLY A 378 6.05 -8.77 -20.92
N MET A 379 4.87 -9.35 -21.16
CA MET A 379 3.76 -9.26 -20.21
C MET A 379 4.12 -9.98 -18.91
N ARG A 380 3.95 -9.28 -17.78
CA ARG A 380 4.00 -9.86 -16.43
C ARG A 380 2.65 -10.52 -16.14
N LEU A 381 2.66 -11.72 -15.58
CA LEU A 381 1.46 -12.47 -15.20
C LEU A 381 1.69 -13.35 -13.98
N THR A 382 0.59 -13.72 -13.33
CA THR A 382 0.56 -14.77 -12.30
C THR A 382 0.19 -16.10 -12.96
N VAL A 383 0.95 -17.15 -12.67
CA VAL A 383 0.66 -18.52 -13.11
C VAL A 383 0.21 -19.37 -11.93
N GLU A 384 -0.77 -20.26 -12.16
CA GLU A 384 -1.25 -21.27 -11.22
C GLU A 384 -0.84 -22.67 -11.70
N PHE A 385 -0.17 -23.41 -10.82
CA PHE A 385 0.08 -24.84 -11.01
C PHE A 385 -1.13 -25.64 -10.54
N LYS A 386 -1.66 -26.53 -11.40
CA LYS A 386 -2.83 -27.37 -11.06
C LYS A 386 -2.43 -28.58 -10.21
N ASP A 387 -1.25 -29.12 -10.46
CA ASP A 387 -0.72 -30.25 -9.73
C ASP A 387 -0.07 -29.81 -8.42
N ALA A 388 -0.01 -30.73 -7.46
CA ALA A 388 0.84 -30.58 -6.29
C ALA A 388 2.33 -30.58 -6.70
N GLN A 389 3.22 -30.45 -5.70
CA GLN A 389 4.66 -30.40 -5.93
C GLN A 389 5.17 -31.58 -6.81
N PRO A 390 5.94 -31.32 -7.87
CA PRO A 390 6.47 -32.36 -8.74
C PRO A 390 7.53 -33.22 -8.00
N PRO A 391 7.65 -34.51 -8.37
CA PRO A 391 8.49 -35.47 -7.63
C PRO A 391 9.98 -35.13 -7.64
N SER A 392 10.47 -34.52 -8.72
CA SER A 392 11.89 -34.16 -8.90
C SER A 392 12.24 -32.76 -8.34
N TRP A 393 11.33 -32.10 -7.61
CA TRP A 393 11.58 -30.78 -7.01
C TRP A 393 12.77 -30.82 -6.03
N PRO A 394 13.70 -29.82 -6.04
CA PRO A 394 13.71 -28.59 -6.85
C PRO A 394 14.47 -28.70 -8.19
N HIS A 395 14.90 -29.89 -8.58
CA HIS A 395 15.76 -30.13 -9.75
C HIS A 395 14.98 -30.64 -10.96
N LEU A 396 14.06 -29.80 -11.45
CA LEU A 396 13.25 -30.13 -12.63
C LEU A 396 14.08 -30.03 -13.91
N SER A 397 13.91 -31.02 -14.78
CA SER A 397 14.38 -30.97 -16.18
C SER A 397 13.49 -30.05 -17.03
N GLU A 398 14.00 -29.67 -18.20
CA GLU A 398 13.24 -28.86 -19.17
C GLU A 398 11.93 -29.53 -19.58
N TYR A 399 11.97 -30.84 -19.85
CA TYR A 399 10.78 -31.64 -20.17
C TYR A 399 9.75 -31.63 -19.04
N GLU A 400 10.20 -31.77 -17.79
CA GLU A 400 9.30 -31.71 -16.64
C GLU A 400 8.63 -30.34 -16.53
N CYS A 401 9.38 -29.24 -16.65
CA CYS A 401 8.81 -27.88 -16.64
C CYS A 401 7.79 -27.64 -17.76
N GLU A 402 8.06 -28.11 -18.98
CA GLU A 402 7.13 -27.99 -20.10
C GLU A 402 5.85 -28.83 -19.93
N SER A 403 5.93 -29.89 -19.13
CA SER A 403 4.82 -30.81 -18.88
C SER A 403 3.92 -30.42 -17.70
N LEU A 404 4.34 -29.45 -16.88
CA LEU A 404 3.55 -28.98 -15.74
C LEU A 404 2.21 -28.41 -16.23
N ALA A 405 1.11 -28.80 -15.58
CA ALA A 405 -0.20 -28.23 -15.83
C ALA A 405 -0.26 -26.81 -15.22
N VAL A 406 -0.14 -25.80 -16.09
CA VAL A 406 -0.05 -24.38 -15.72
C VAL A 406 -1.04 -23.55 -16.52
N ASP A 407 -1.75 -22.64 -15.84
CA ASP A 407 -2.58 -21.61 -16.46
C ASP A 407 -2.21 -20.22 -15.93
N ALA A 408 -2.40 -19.20 -16.76
CA ALA A 408 -2.36 -17.81 -16.30
C ALA A 408 -3.66 -17.48 -15.56
N VAL A 409 -3.55 -16.79 -14.44
CA VAL A 409 -4.68 -16.38 -13.60
C VAL A 409 -4.60 -14.89 -13.28
N ALA A 410 -5.71 -14.33 -12.80
CA ALA A 410 -5.73 -12.94 -12.34
C ALA A 410 -4.78 -12.77 -11.13
N PRO A 411 -4.06 -11.64 -11.01
CA PRO A 411 -3.08 -11.43 -9.94
C PRO A 411 -3.69 -11.41 -8.52
N GLU A 412 -5.00 -11.22 -8.41
CA GLU A 412 -5.75 -11.29 -7.15
C GLU A 412 -6.05 -12.73 -6.72
N THR A 413 -5.96 -13.69 -7.64
CA THR A 413 -6.31 -15.11 -7.41
C THR A 413 -5.59 -15.72 -6.20
N PRO A 414 -4.28 -15.52 -5.97
CA PRO A 414 -3.60 -16.06 -4.80
C PRO A 414 -4.16 -15.55 -3.47
N ARG A 415 -4.58 -14.27 -3.44
CA ARG A 415 -5.21 -13.62 -2.28
C ARG A 415 -6.62 -14.14 -2.06
N GLU A 416 -7.44 -14.11 -3.11
CA GLU A 416 -8.87 -14.41 -3.02
C GLU A 416 -9.16 -15.89 -2.81
N LYS A 417 -8.34 -16.79 -3.38
CA LYS A 417 -8.57 -18.24 -3.24
C LYS A 417 -7.86 -18.86 -2.05
N GLU A 418 -6.58 -18.51 -1.84
CA GLU A 418 -5.76 -19.19 -0.84
C GLU A 418 -5.36 -18.30 0.34
N GLY A 419 -5.39 -16.98 0.19
CA GLY A 419 -5.02 -16.04 1.26
C GLY A 419 -3.56 -15.64 1.27
N TYR A 420 -2.83 -15.83 0.17
CA TYR A 420 -1.48 -15.30 0.05
C TYR A 420 -1.51 -13.78 -0.08
N TYR A 421 -0.57 -13.11 0.57
CA TYR A 421 -0.22 -11.76 0.17
C TYR A 421 0.61 -11.83 -1.11
N TRP A 422 0.18 -11.18 -2.18
CA TRP A 422 0.80 -11.33 -3.50
C TRP A 422 1.62 -10.11 -3.96
N GLY A 423 1.85 -9.16 -3.07
CA GLY A 423 2.45 -7.87 -3.40
C GLY A 423 1.40 -6.79 -3.54
N TYR A 424 1.79 -5.66 -4.11
CA TYR A 424 0.92 -4.52 -4.34
C TYR A 424 0.98 -4.05 -5.79
N LYS A 425 -0.13 -3.52 -6.29
CA LYS A 425 -0.12 -2.68 -7.49
C LYS A 425 0.20 -1.24 -7.13
N VAL A 426 0.76 -0.50 -8.08
CA VAL A 426 1.05 0.93 -7.92
C VAL A 426 0.23 1.70 -8.95
N ARG A 427 -0.49 2.72 -8.50
CA ARG A 427 -1.29 3.59 -9.37
C ARG A 427 -0.86 5.03 -9.18
N TYR A 428 -0.72 5.76 -10.29
CA TYR A 428 -0.55 7.20 -10.25
C TYR A 428 -1.93 7.88 -10.35
N ALA A 429 -2.20 8.86 -9.49
CA ALA A 429 -3.39 9.70 -9.56
C ALA A 429 -2.97 11.15 -9.87
N PRO A 430 -3.44 11.76 -10.97
CA PRO A 430 -3.04 13.11 -11.38
C PRO A 430 -3.57 14.24 -10.50
N SER A 431 -4.46 13.93 -9.55
CA SER A 431 -5.00 14.84 -8.55
C SER A 431 -5.43 14.06 -7.31
N PHE A 432 -5.90 14.76 -6.29
CA PHE A 432 -6.44 14.13 -5.08
C PHE A 432 -7.80 13.48 -5.34
N SER A 433 -8.68 14.13 -6.08
CA SER A 433 -9.97 13.57 -6.53
C SER A 433 -9.81 12.30 -7.37
N ALA A 434 -8.75 12.22 -8.19
CA ALA A 434 -8.44 11.05 -9.01
C ALA A 434 -8.03 9.80 -8.20
N ILE A 435 -7.76 9.94 -6.90
CA ILE A 435 -7.67 8.78 -6.01
C ILE A 435 -9.00 8.02 -6.07
N PHE A 436 -10.12 8.72 -5.96
CA PHE A 436 -11.45 8.15 -5.87
C PHE A 436 -12.06 7.83 -7.23
N SER A 437 -12.04 8.76 -8.19
CA SER A 437 -12.73 8.58 -9.48
C SER A 437 -12.05 7.58 -10.41
N GLU A 438 -10.73 7.37 -10.27
CA GLU A 438 -9.97 6.41 -11.07
C GLU A 438 -9.67 5.11 -10.30
N SER A 439 -10.48 4.79 -9.28
CA SER A 439 -10.40 3.49 -8.61
C SER A 439 -10.79 2.38 -9.59
N GLU A 440 -10.10 1.24 -9.52
CA GLU A 440 -10.47 0.06 -10.34
C GLU A 440 -11.68 -0.69 -9.79
N TYR A 441 -12.09 -0.38 -8.56
CA TYR A 441 -13.21 -1.03 -7.91
C TYR A 441 -14.51 -0.42 -8.44
N PRO A 442 -15.44 -1.22 -8.99
CA PRO A 442 -16.68 -0.69 -9.57
C PRO A 442 -17.54 0.10 -8.58
N ASP A 443 -17.51 -0.30 -7.31
CA ASP A 443 -18.22 0.38 -6.21
C ASP A 443 -17.34 1.43 -5.49
N GLY A 444 -16.11 1.65 -5.95
CA GLY A 444 -15.14 2.52 -5.31
C GLY A 444 -14.56 1.94 -4.02
N TYR A 445 -13.91 2.79 -3.23
CA TYR A 445 -13.49 2.45 -1.88
C TYR A 445 -14.70 2.48 -0.94
N THR A 446 -15.03 1.37 -0.29
CA THR A 446 -16.18 1.26 0.62
C THR A 446 -15.94 1.92 1.98
N LEU A 447 -14.68 2.24 2.29
CA LEU A 447 -14.28 2.92 3.50
C LEU A 447 -13.01 3.75 3.24
N ALA A 448 -13.09 5.07 3.39
CA ALA A 448 -11.98 5.99 3.26
C ALA A 448 -11.61 6.62 4.60
N ILE A 449 -10.35 6.43 5.02
CA ILE A 449 -9.78 6.98 6.24
C ILE A 449 -8.69 8.01 5.87
N GLY A 450 -8.94 9.27 6.20
CA GLY A 450 -7.94 10.33 6.10
C GLY A 450 -7.15 10.46 7.41
N THR A 451 -5.83 10.67 7.30
CA THR A 451 -4.96 10.80 8.48
C THR A 451 -4.51 12.25 8.69
N SER A 452 -4.71 12.78 9.90
CA SER A 452 -4.32 14.14 10.28
C SER A 452 -4.16 14.25 11.79
N GLU A 453 -3.22 15.08 12.25
CA GLU A 453 -3.06 15.42 13.67
C GLU A 453 -4.33 16.05 14.28
N ARG A 454 -5.17 16.65 13.43
CA ARG A 454 -6.47 17.26 13.79
C ARG A 454 -7.62 16.26 13.88
N GLY A 455 -7.39 15.00 13.51
CA GLY A 455 -8.39 13.95 13.56
C GLY A 455 -8.68 13.43 14.97
N VAL A 456 -9.73 12.64 15.08
CA VAL A 456 -10.07 11.93 16.33
C VAL A 456 -9.08 10.80 16.58
N PRO A 457 -8.80 10.39 17.83
CA PRO A 457 -7.89 9.27 18.09
C PRO A 457 -8.31 8.01 17.32
N LEU A 458 -7.38 7.33 16.63
CA LEU A 458 -7.70 6.09 15.90
C LEU A 458 -8.40 5.06 16.78
N SER A 459 -7.97 4.91 18.03
CA SER A 459 -8.59 3.99 19.00
C SER A 459 -10.06 4.34 19.34
N ALA A 460 -10.49 5.59 19.11
CA ALA A 460 -11.84 6.05 19.37
C ALA A 460 -12.84 5.58 18.31
N VAL A 461 -12.37 5.25 17.09
CA VAL A 461 -13.21 4.80 15.98
C VAL A 461 -13.18 3.29 15.77
N LEU A 462 -12.24 2.56 16.36
CA LEU A 462 -12.20 1.10 16.22
C LEU A 462 -13.49 0.43 16.76
N PRO A 463 -13.99 -0.66 16.13
CA PRO A 463 -15.11 -1.43 16.64
C PRO A 463 -14.90 -1.90 18.08
N GLU A 464 -15.97 -1.93 18.87
CA GLU A 464 -15.93 -2.25 20.30
C GLU A 464 -15.24 -3.59 20.59
N ALA A 465 -15.43 -4.58 19.71
CA ALA A 465 -14.84 -5.92 19.81
C ALA A 465 -13.31 -5.94 19.77
N ILE A 466 -12.68 -4.97 19.08
CA ILE A 466 -11.23 -4.95 18.85
C ILE A 466 -10.54 -3.72 19.44
N ALA A 467 -11.32 -2.76 19.93
CA ALA A 467 -10.78 -1.51 20.42
C ALA A 467 -10.11 -1.72 21.81
N PRO A 468 -9.01 -1.01 22.11
CA PRO A 468 -8.24 -1.24 23.35
C PRO A 468 -9.08 -1.04 24.62
N TRP A 469 -8.86 -1.88 25.65
CA TRP A 469 -9.61 -1.82 26.91
C TRP A 469 -9.39 -0.51 27.67
N ASN A 470 -8.22 0.13 27.49
CA ASN A 470 -7.79 1.32 28.23
C ASN A 470 -8.06 2.61 27.46
N ARG A 471 -8.86 2.56 26.40
CA ARG A 471 -9.17 3.75 25.63
C ARG A 471 -10.12 4.69 26.41
N PRO A 472 -10.04 6.01 26.18
CA PRO A 472 -11.05 6.93 26.67
C PRO A 472 -12.42 6.57 26.11
N ALA A 473 -13.48 6.78 26.89
CA ALA A 473 -14.84 6.74 26.36
C ALA A 473 -14.97 7.78 25.23
N SER A 474 -15.49 7.36 24.08
CA SER A 474 -15.71 8.22 22.92
C SER A 474 -17.12 8.00 22.39
N ASN A 475 -17.76 9.09 21.97
CA ASN A 475 -19.03 9.06 21.25
C ASN A 475 -18.83 9.12 19.73
N GLU A 476 -17.59 8.88 19.28
CA GLU A 476 -17.24 8.89 17.87
C GLU A 476 -17.90 7.72 17.14
N LYS A 477 -18.31 7.98 15.89
CA LYS A 477 -18.77 6.92 14.97
C LYS A 477 -17.71 5.83 14.90
N LYS A 478 -18.11 4.57 15.06
CA LYS A 478 -17.21 3.43 14.94
C LYS A 478 -17.05 3.05 13.47
N LEU A 479 -15.90 2.51 13.10
CA LEU A 479 -15.69 1.88 11.80
C LEU A 479 -16.72 0.77 11.61
N PRO A 480 -17.19 0.54 10.37
CA PRO A 480 -18.14 -0.53 10.08
C PRO A 480 -17.54 -1.90 10.41
N ASP A 481 -18.37 -2.90 10.72
CA ASP A 481 -17.85 -4.24 11.04
C ASP A 481 -17.20 -4.93 9.83
N SER A 482 -17.71 -4.65 8.62
CA SER A 482 -17.21 -5.19 7.36
C SER A 482 -16.77 -4.09 6.40
N CYS A 483 -15.69 -4.32 5.67
CA CYS A 483 -15.19 -3.42 4.63
C CYS A 483 -14.56 -4.23 3.49
N GLU A 484 -15.01 -3.99 2.26
CA GLU A 484 -14.51 -4.68 1.08
C GLU A 484 -13.27 -4.00 0.49
N HIS A 485 -13.29 -2.66 0.38
CA HIS A 485 -12.17 -1.88 -0.16
C HIS A 485 -11.82 -0.73 0.77
N LEU A 486 -10.81 -0.95 1.63
CA LEU A 486 -10.31 0.05 2.56
C LEU A 486 -9.30 0.98 1.87
N LEU A 487 -9.50 2.28 1.96
CA LEU A 487 -8.54 3.31 1.57
C LEU A 487 -8.02 4.04 2.80
N VAL A 488 -6.69 4.10 2.97
CA VAL A 488 -6.02 4.92 3.99
C VAL A 488 -5.17 5.99 3.31
N VAL A 489 -5.46 7.25 3.59
CA VAL A 489 -4.84 8.38 2.90
C VAL A 489 -3.91 9.13 3.85
N PHE A 490 -2.68 9.34 3.39
CA PHE A 490 -1.63 10.03 4.11
C PHE A 490 -1.25 11.33 3.41
N GLY A 491 -1.20 12.42 4.18
CA GLY A 491 -0.74 13.71 3.67
C GLY A 491 0.78 13.80 3.51
N GLY A 492 1.19 14.82 2.76
CA GLY A 492 2.59 15.25 2.69
C GLY A 492 2.98 16.09 3.92
N VAL A 493 4.02 16.90 3.78
CA VAL A 493 4.54 17.75 4.87
C VAL A 493 3.48 18.71 5.41
N ALA A 494 2.60 19.22 4.54
CA ALA A 494 1.59 20.20 4.88
C ALA A 494 0.25 19.59 5.33
N GLY A 495 0.16 18.25 5.42
CA GLY A 495 -1.09 17.54 5.70
C GLY A 495 -1.97 17.35 4.46
N LEU A 496 -3.20 16.91 4.68
CA LEU A 496 -4.20 16.64 3.63
C LEU A 496 -5.10 17.85 3.34
N GLU A 497 -5.22 18.77 4.28
CA GLU A 497 -6.02 19.98 4.17
C GLU A 497 -5.65 20.87 2.96
N PRO A 498 -4.36 21.20 2.73
CA PRO A 498 -3.99 21.96 1.54
C PRO A 498 -4.16 21.15 0.25
N VAL A 499 -4.05 19.83 0.32
CA VAL A 499 -4.22 18.94 -0.83
C VAL A 499 -5.66 19.00 -1.34
N VAL A 500 -6.63 18.82 -0.43
CA VAL A 500 -8.05 18.94 -0.77
C VAL A 500 -8.37 20.35 -1.29
N ALA A 501 -7.86 21.39 -0.62
CA ALA A 501 -8.11 22.78 -1.03
C ALA A 501 -7.50 23.17 -2.39
N ASN A 502 -6.44 22.49 -2.82
CA ASN A 502 -5.79 22.72 -4.10
C ASN A 502 -6.30 21.80 -5.22
N ASP A 503 -7.19 20.85 -4.90
CA ASP A 503 -7.73 19.91 -5.87
C ASP A 503 -8.68 20.61 -6.84
N PRO A 504 -8.62 20.32 -8.15
CA PRO A 504 -9.49 20.96 -9.15
C PRO A 504 -10.97 20.65 -8.96
N VAL A 505 -11.32 19.53 -8.31
CA VAL A 505 -12.71 19.11 -8.08
C VAL A 505 -13.10 19.42 -6.64
N LEU A 506 -12.30 19.01 -5.67
CA LEU A 506 -12.64 19.11 -4.24
C LEU A 506 -12.24 20.45 -3.59
N GLY A 507 -11.66 21.38 -4.36
CA GLY A 507 -11.17 22.66 -3.86
C GLY A 507 -12.23 23.54 -3.19
N GLU A 508 -13.52 23.38 -3.55
CA GLU A 508 -14.64 24.12 -2.93
C GLU A 508 -14.83 23.78 -1.44
N LEU A 509 -14.42 22.60 -0.97
CA LEU A 509 -14.38 22.28 0.46
C LEU A 509 -13.40 23.20 1.19
N GLY A 510 -12.24 23.46 0.59
CA GLY A 510 -11.16 24.19 1.23
C GLY A 510 -10.56 23.43 2.42
N LYS A 511 -9.75 24.12 3.22
CA LYS A 511 -8.90 23.49 4.26
C LYS A 511 -9.68 23.06 5.49
N GLU A 512 -10.71 23.82 5.88
CA GLU A 512 -11.41 23.63 7.15
C GLU A 512 -12.37 22.42 7.10
N SER A 513 -12.97 22.15 5.94
CA SER A 513 -13.84 20.99 5.71
C SER A 513 -13.19 19.86 4.92
N ALA A 514 -11.86 19.84 4.79
CA ALA A 514 -11.14 18.76 4.10
C ALA A 514 -11.45 17.35 4.63
N HIS A 515 -11.82 17.25 5.92
CA HIS A 515 -12.24 16.02 6.56
C HIS A 515 -13.55 15.44 5.97
N GLU A 516 -14.37 16.24 5.30
CA GLU A 516 -15.62 15.81 4.66
C GLU A 516 -15.40 14.94 3.41
N ALA A 517 -14.19 14.96 2.84
CA ALA A 517 -13.79 14.08 1.75
C ALA A 517 -13.53 12.62 2.21
N PHE A 518 -13.76 12.30 3.48
CA PHE A 518 -13.47 10.99 4.08
C PHE A 518 -14.61 10.52 4.96
N ASP A 519 -14.70 9.21 5.16
CA ASP A 519 -15.64 8.63 6.12
C ASP A 519 -15.13 8.81 7.56
N TYR A 520 -13.82 8.72 7.75
CA TYR A 520 -13.17 8.91 9.04
C TYR A 520 -11.93 9.78 8.91
N TRP A 521 -11.76 10.68 9.88
CA TRP A 521 -10.63 11.60 9.96
C TRP A 521 -9.86 11.36 11.26
N VAL A 522 -8.73 10.66 11.18
CA VAL A 522 -8.08 10.08 12.36
C VAL A 522 -6.70 10.67 12.64
N ASN A 523 -6.41 10.87 13.91
CA ASN A 523 -5.06 11.09 14.42
C ASN A 523 -4.48 9.75 14.89
N LEU A 524 -3.36 9.37 14.28
CA LEU A 524 -2.66 8.11 14.53
C LEU A 524 -1.88 8.11 15.85
N VAL A 525 -1.39 9.27 16.31
CA VAL A 525 -0.57 9.41 17.51
C VAL A 525 -0.99 10.63 18.31
N GLN A 526 -1.96 10.42 19.20
CA GLN A 526 -2.38 11.47 20.12
C GLN A 526 -1.27 11.86 21.10
N GLY A 527 -1.06 13.16 21.26
CA GLY A 527 0.01 13.68 22.14
C GLY A 527 1.42 13.33 21.66
N GLN A 528 1.63 13.20 20.35
CA GLN A 528 2.95 12.93 19.77
C GLN A 528 4.06 13.80 20.37
N GLY A 529 5.20 13.18 20.69
CA GLY A 529 6.36 13.88 21.28
C GLY A 529 7.20 14.67 20.27
N SER A 530 7.00 14.44 18.96
CA SER A 530 7.57 15.25 17.88
C SER A 530 6.54 16.25 17.39
N ARG A 531 6.97 17.42 16.90
CA ARG A 531 6.05 18.39 16.28
C ARG A 531 5.45 17.87 14.98
N THR A 532 6.17 17.01 14.28
CA THR A 532 5.73 16.44 13.01
C THR A 532 6.07 14.95 12.98
N ILE A 533 5.18 14.17 12.38
CA ILE A 533 5.41 12.78 11.99
C ILE A 533 5.55 12.79 10.47
N ARG A 534 6.65 12.24 9.95
CA ARG A 534 6.90 12.22 8.51
C ARG A 534 6.00 11.17 7.84
N THR A 535 5.65 11.35 6.58
CA THR A 535 4.67 10.49 5.89
C THR A 535 5.06 9.01 5.95
N GLU A 536 6.33 8.65 5.79
CA GLU A 536 6.76 7.25 5.86
C GLU A 536 6.73 6.67 7.30
N GLU A 537 6.76 7.52 8.32
CA GLU A 537 6.57 7.11 9.73
C GLU A 537 5.07 6.93 10.01
N ALA A 538 4.24 7.86 9.51
CA ALA A 538 2.80 7.81 9.63
C ALA A 538 2.21 6.57 8.96
N ILE A 539 2.75 6.16 7.79
CA ILE A 539 2.33 4.92 7.11
C ILE A 539 2.53 3.70 8.02
N GLU A 540 3.72 3.53 8.59
CA GLU A 540 4.01 2.39 9.46
C GLU A 540 3.08 2.38 10.69
N ILE A 541 2.90 3.54 11.33
CA ILE A 541 2.04 3.69 12.51
C ILE A 541 0.57 3.44 12.17
N GLY A 542 0.09 3.99 11.05
CA GLY A 542 -1.29 3.90 10.62
C GLY A 542 -1.68 2.48 10.25
N LEU A 543 -0.86 1.81 9.45
CA LEU A 543 -1.08 0.42 9.07
C LEU A 543 -0.98 -0.52 10.28
N ALA A 544 -0.04 -0.28 11.20
CA ALA A 544 0.05 -1.02 12.46
C ALA A 544 -1.20 -0.81 13.34
N GLY A 545 -1.67 0.43 13.47
CA GLY A 545 -2.85 0.78 14.26
C GLY A 545 -4.15 0.20 13.69
N LEU A 546 -4.24 0.06 12.37
CA LEU A 546 -5.38 -0.54 11.67
C LEU A 546 -5.29 -2.08 11.56
N LYS A 547 -4.18 -2.71 11.95
CA LYS A 547 -4.00 -4.16 11.79
C LYS A 547 -5.11 -4.97 12.43
N ALA A 548 -5.53 -4.62 13.64
CA ALA A 548 -6.61 -5.32 14.33
C ALA A 548 -7.93 -5.24 13.53
N TYR A 549 -8.18 -4.11 12.89
CA TYR A 549 -9.37 -3.92 12.06
C TYR A 549 -9.31 -4.70 10.75
N VAL A 550 -8.14 -4.73 10.09
CA VAL A 550 -7.92 -5.55 8.89
C VAL A 550 -8.03 -7.04 9.21
N ASP A 551 -7.54 -7.48 10.38
CA ASP A 551 -7.67 -8.88 10.80
C ASP A 551 -9.09 -9.26 11.20
N TYR A 552 -9.86 -8.31 11.74
CA TYR A 552 -11.27 -8.51 12.10
C TYR A 552 -12.12 -8.84 10.87
N GLN A 553 -11.71 -8.42 9.67
CA GLN A 553 -12.38 -8.78 8.42
C GLN A 553 -12.37 -10.31 8.15
N TYR A 554 -11.39 -11.05 8.67
CA TYR A 554 -11.41 -12.53 8.60
C TYR A 554 -12.55 -13.14 9.41
N GLU A 555 -13.09 -12.45 10.41
CA GLU A 555 -14.19 -12.95 11.24
C GLU A 555 -15.55 -12.55 10.67
N THR A 556 -15.63 -11.39 10.01
CA THR A 556 -16.89 -10.86 9.46
C THR A 556 -17.20 -11.35 8.04
N HIS A 557 -16.19 -11.80 7.30
CA HIS A 557 -16.35 -12.39 5.96
C HIS A 557 -16.22 -13.94 5.93
N ALA A 558 -15.96 -14.58 7.07
CA ALA A 558 -15.96 -16.05 7.19
C ALA A 558 -17.39 -16.59 7.36
#